data_AF-A0AAJ1ICE2-F1
#
_entry.id   AF-A0AAJ1ICE2-F1
#
_cell.length_a   1.000
_cell.length_b   1.000
_cell.length_c   1.000
_cell.angle_alpha   90.00
_cell.angle_beta   90.00
_cell.angle_gamma   90.00
#
_symmetry.space_group_name_H-M   'P 1'
#
loop_
_entity.id
_entity.type
_entity.pdbx_description
1 polymer ?
#
loop_
_entity_poly.entity_id
_entity_poly.type
_entity_poly.pdbx_seq_one_letter_code
_entity_poly.pdbx_strand_id
1 'polypeptide(L)'
;MDIHNLMEELVIDTVEEIFSDPDYIKQAGCCDSDHCRTDVVCYVLNRIPPIYATSSRGLAHIGKTVIDKPQIIADIAALVNEGIKQVGAHNRNDSPEPDYEIPEPPLYNFPIIKGKVIDGKTFAPITGTSISLKMDGVLVPMHASRWSNPSPLVEETEGDFLFWPRSVKAGSAAEKKSFSLQLELAAEGYKPVKHFVNLELDAEDQFVSSTEVNRIFKVEPIYLFDKNEPEEIIPK
;
A
#
# COMPACT_ATOMS: atom_id res chain seq x y z
N MET A 1 5.63 -8.25 23.22
CA MET A 1 6.74 -9.15 22.85
C MET A 1 7.48 -8.39 21.78
N ASP A 2 8.67 -7.92 22.11
CA ASP A 2 9.34 -6.93 21.27
C ASP A 2 10.40 -7.66 20.46
N ILE A 3 10.15 -7.75 19.16
CA ILE A 3 11.00 -8.41 18.17
C ILE A 3 11.49 -7.31 17.23
N HIS A 4 12.80 -7.24 17.00
CA HIS A 4 13.42 -6.25 16.12
C HIS A 4 14.17 -6.94 14.98
N ASN A 5 14.04 -6.42 13.75
CA ASN A 5 14.89 -6.81 12.64
C ASN A 5 16.18 -5.98 12.67
N LEU A 6 17.30 -6.63 12.99
CA LEU A 6 18.61 -5.98 13.05
C LEU A 6 19.09 -5.41 11.71
N MET A 7 18.56 -5.93 10.59
CA MET A 7 18.94 -5.42 9.27
C MET A 7 18.31 -4.06 8.97
N GLU A 8 17.25 -3.67 9.70
CA GLU A 8 16.54 -2.41 9.47
C GLU A 8 17.44 -1.21 9.71
N GLU A 9 18.07 -1.14 10.89
CA GLU A 9 19.00 -0.05 11.26
C GLU A 9 20.20 0.00 10.30
N LEU A 10 20.81 -1.15 10.01
CA LEU A 10 21.95 -1.22 9.09
C LEU A 10 21.62 -0.73 7.67
N VAL A 11 20.44 -1.10 7.14
CA VAL A 11 20.00 -0.65 5.82
C VAL A 11 19.70 0.85 5.84
N ILE A 12 19.01 1.34 6.86
CA ILE A 12 18.72 2.78 7.02
C ILE A 12 20.02 3.58 7.04
N ASP A 13 20.99 3.18 7.87
CA ASP A 13 22.27 3.86 7.98
C ASP A 13 23.04 3.87 6.65
N THR A 14 23.05 2.73 5.94
CA THR A 14 23.72 2.62 4.64
C THR A 14 23.04 3.48 3.57
N VAL A 15 21.70 3.56 3.60
CA VAL A 15 20.94 4.44 2.69
C VAL A 15 21.26 5.90 3.00
N GLU A 16 21.20 6.32 4.26
CA GLU A 16 21.52 7.69 4.67
C GLU A 16 22.96 8.08 4.33
N GLU A 17 23.93 7.16 4.49
CA GLU A 17 25.31 7.39 4.06
C GLU A 17 25.41 7.64 2.55
N ILE A 18 24.75 6.84 1.72
CA ILE A 18 24.78 7.02 0.26
C ILE A 18 24.02 8.27 -0.19
N PHE A 19 22.88 8.58 0.45
CA PHE A 19 22.09 9.78 0.17
C PHE A 19 22.73 11.07 0.71
N SER A 20 23.78 10.97 1.54
CA SER A 20 24.56 12.13 1.98
C SER A 20 25.34 12.85 0.86
N ASP A 21 25.40 12.25 -0.34
CA ASP A 21 25.89 12.87 -1.58
C ASP A 21 24.73 13.14 -2.57
N PRO A 22 24.08 14.31 -2.50
CA PRO A 22 22.95 14.65 -3.38
C PRO A 22 23.32 14.71 -4.87
N ASP A 23 24.57 15.04 -5.19
CA ASP A 23 25.03 15.11 -6.57
C ASP A 23 25.06 13.72 -7.20
N TYR A 24 25.51 12.72 -6.42
CA TYR A 24 25.44 11.31 -6.82
C TYR A 24 23.99 10.85 -7.04
N ILE A 25 23.09 11.10 -6.09
CA ILE A 25 21.67 10.68 -6.18
C ILE A 25 21.01 11.27 -7.44
N LYS A 26 21.25 12.54 -7.70
CA LYS A 26 20.76 13.23 -8.89
C LYS A 26 21.37 12.65 -10.17
N GLN A 27 22.67 12.36 -10.18
CA GLN A 27 23.33 11.73 -11.33
C GLN A 27 22.80 10.32 -11.61
N ALA A 28 22.44 9.57 -10.57
CA ALA A 28 21.82 8.26 -10.67
C ALA A 28 20.35 8.31 -11.13
N GLY A 29 19.77 9.50 -11.27
CA GLY A 29 18.40 9.72 -11.75
C GLY A 29 17.32 9.52 -10.68
N CYS A 30 17.68 9.54 -9.39
CA CYS A 30 16.75 9.44 -8.28
C CYS A 30 16.53 10.81 -7.62
N CYS A 31 15.50 10.91 -6.78
CA CYS A 31 15.22 12.10 -5.98
C CYS A 31 15.77 11.94 -4.56
N ASP A 32 16.11 13.06 -3.91
CA ASP A 32 16.61 13.08 -2.52
C ASP A 32 15.49 13.44 -1.53
N SER A 33 14.26 12.99 -1.79
CA SER A 33 13.17 13.18 -0.82
C SER A 33 13.13 12.04 0.18
N ASP A 34 12.54 12.30 1.35
CA ASP A 34 12.30 11.27 2.37
C ASP A 34 11.49 10.09 1.81
N HIS A 35 10.62 10.35 0.83
CA HIS A 35 9.87 9.32 0.13
C HIS A 35 10.78 8.42 -0.71
N CYS A 36 11.65 9.01 -1.55
CA CYS A 36 12.63 8.23 -2.32
C CYS A 36 13.55 7.40 -1.39
N ARG A 37 14.02 7.99 -0.28
CA ARG A 37 14.84 7.28 0.73
C ARG A 37 14.09 6.10 1.33
N THR A 38 12.85 6.32 1.79
CA THR A 38 11.99 5.28 2.35
C THR A 38 11.77 4.14 1.35
N ASP A 39 11.48 4.46 0.09
CA ASP A 39 11.24 3.48 -0.96
C ASP A 39 12.50 2.65 -1.26
N VAL A 40 13.69 3.26 -1.22
CA VAL A 40 14.98 2.54 -1.34
C VAL A 40 15.22 1.63 -0.14
N VAL A 41 14.96 2.09 1.09
CA VAL A 41 15.04 1.22 2.30
C VAL A 41 14.11 0.01 2.14
N CYS A 42 12.85 0.22 1.77
CA CYS A 42 11.90 -0.86 1.51
C CYS A 42 12.36 -1.79 0.38
N TYR A 43 12.94 -1.24 -0.70
CA TYR A 43 13.49 -2.03 -1.80
C TYR A 43 14.55 -3.02 -1.32
N VAL A 44 15.47 -2.55 -0.48
CA VAL A 44 16.58 -3.35 0.05
C VAL A 44 16.10 -4.36 1.10
N LEU A 45 15.28 -3.94 2.07
CA LEU A 45 14.77 -4.82 3.13
C LEU A 45 13.96 -6.01 2.58
N ASN A 46 13.25 -5.81 1.47
CA ASN A 46 12.51 -6.88 0.80
C ASN A 46 13.40 -7.87 0.02
N ARG A 47 14.71 -7.62 -0.07
CA ARG A 47 15.68 -8.42 -0.85
C ARG A 47 16.79 -9.04 -0.02
N ILE A 48 16.83 -8.77 1.28
CA ILE A 48 17.81 -9.35 2.20
C ILE A 48 17.12 -10.25 3.23
N PRO A 49 17.78 -11.32 3.72
CA PRO A 49 17.25 -12.12 4.81
C PRO A 49 17.12 -11.29 6.09
N PRO A 50 15.96 -11.26 6.76
CA PRO A 50 15.81 -10.53 8.00
C PRO A 50 16.52 -11.26 9.15
N ILE A 51 17.02 -10.50 10.13
CA ILE A 51 17.70 -11.03 11.31
C ILE A 51 16.99 -10.54 12.56
N TYR A 52 16.18 -11.40 13.17
CA TYR A 52 15.35 -11.02 14.30
C TYR A 52 15.98 -11.32 15.66
N ALA A 53 15.83 -10.39 16.62
CA ALA A 53 16.29 -10.56 17.99
C ALA A 53 15.29 -9.97 19.00
N THR A 54 15.27 -10.56 20.20
CA THR A 54 14.38 -10.18 21.33
C THR A 54 15.11 -9.66 22.55
N SER A 55 16.46 -9.69 22.56
CA SER A 55 17.25 -9.29 23.73
C SER A 55 18.56 -8.62 23.32
N SER A 56 18.99 -7.65 24.14
CA SER A 56 20.26 -6.92 23.97
C SER A 56 21.49 -7.83 23.87
N ARG A 57 21.47 -8.99 24.55
CA ARG A 57 22.54 -10.01 24.45
C ARG A 57 22.57 -10.69 23.08
N GLY A 58 21.41 -10.95 22.49
CA GLY A 58 21.28 -11.43 21.12
C GLY A 58 21.81 -10.41 20.11
N LEU A 59 21.47 -9.12 20.30
CA LEU A 59 21.97 -8.02 19.47
C LEU A 59 23.51 -7.96 19.48
N ALA A 60 24.13 -8.01 20.66
CA ALA A 60 25.59 -7.88 20.79
C ALA A 60 26.38 -9.05 20.18
N HIS A 61 25.83 -10.27 20.19
CA HIS A 61 26.49 -11.44 19.61
C HIS A 61 26.34 -11.49 18.08
N ILE A 62 25.15 -11.17 17.59
CA ILE A 62 24.82 -11.19 16.16
C ILE A 62 25.46 -10.01 15.44
N GLY A 63 25.45 -8.82 16.05
CA GLY A 63 26.11 -7.61 15.53
C GLY A 63 27.55 -7.87 15.12
N LYS A 64 28.35 -8.42 16.05
CA LYS A 64 29.77 -8.72 15.81
C LYS A 64 30.04 -9.84 14.82
N THR A 65 29.13 -10.82 14.73
CA THR A 65 29.40 -12.06 13.97
C THR A 65 28.84 -12.01 12.55
N VAL A 66 27.86 -11.13 12.30
CA VAL A 66 27.14 -11.06 11.03
C VAL A 66 27.17 -9.63 10.49
N ILE A 67 26.71 -8.64 11.25
CA ILE A 67 26.51 -7.27 10.76
C ILE A 67 27.83 -6.55 10.49
N ASP A 68 28.84 -6.72 11.36
CA ASP A 68 30.15 -6.09 11.21
C ASP A 68 31.00 -6.69 10.07
N LYS A 69 30.45 -7.62 9.26
CA LYS A 69 31.18 -8.20 8.13
C LYS A 69 31.18 -7.23 6.94
N PRO A 70 32.36 -6.83 6.44
CA PRO A 70 32.45 -5.93 5.28
C PRO A 70 31.71 -6.45 4.04
N GLN A 71 31.58 -7.77 3.89
CA GLN A 71 30.84 -8.37 2.78
C GLN A 71 29.35 -8.03 2.83
N ILE A 72 28.73 -8.06 4.02
CA ILE A 72 27.31 -7.75 4.16
C ILE A 72 27.05 -6.27 3.87
N ILE A 73 27.92 -5.39 4.36
CA ILE A 73 27.81 -3.96 4.07
C ILE A 73 27.96 -3.70 2.56
N ALA A 74 28.93 -4.34 1.90
CA ALA A 74 29.11 -4.23 0.46
C ALA A 74 27.91 -4.75 -0.33
N ASP A 75 27.32 -5.87 0.08
CA ASP A 75 26.13 -6.45 -0.54
C ASP A 75 24.90 -5.54 -0.38
N ILE A 76 24.71 -4.95 0.82
CA ILE A 76 23.66 -3.96 1.07
C ILE A 76 23.88 -2.72 0.21
N ALA A 77 25.10 -2.17 0.17
CA ALA A 77 25.41 -0.99 -0.63
C ALA A 77 25.16 -1.23 -2.13
N ALA A 78 25.44 -2.44 -2.63
CA ALA A 78 25.11 -2.82 -4.00
C ALA A 78 23.58 -2.79 -4.23
N LEU A 79 22.79 -3.37 -3.32
CA LEU A 79 21.33 -3.35 -3.38
C LEU A 79 20.74 -1.94 -3.23
N VAL A 80 21.35 -1.08 -2.41
CA VAL A 80 20.95 0.34 -2.30
C VAL A 80 21.11 1.03 -3.65
N ASN A 81 22.24 0.82 -4.32
CA ASN A 81 22.48 1.40 -5.65
C ASN A 81 21.52 0.88 -6.72
N GLU A 82 21.11 -0.39 -6.64
CA GLU A 82 20.04 -0.93 -7.48
C GLU A 82 18.69 -0.28 -7.13
N GLY A 83 18.39 -0.15 -5.85
CA GLY A 83 17.18 0.51 -5.34
C GLY A 83 17.05 1.95 -5.83
N ILE A 84 18.12 2.73 -5.75
CA ILE A 84 18.18 4.12 -6.26
C ILE A 84 17.79 4.17 -7.73
N LYS A 85 18.33 3.29 -8.56
CA LYS A 85 18.00 3.21 -10.00
C LYS A 85 16.54 2.81 -10.23
N GLN A 86 16.04 1.83 -9.48
CA GLN A 86 14.67 1.33 -9.64
C GLN A 86 13.63 2.36 -9.19
N VAL A 87 13.86 3.01 -8.04
CA VAL A 87 12.99 4.08 -7.52
C VAL A 87 13.05 5.29 -8.44
N GLY A 88 14.25 5.69 -8.90
CA GLY A 88 14.42 6.81 -9.84
C GLY A 88 13.72 6.59 -11.19
N ALA A 89 13.74 5.36 -11.72
CA ALA A 89 13.05 5.03 -12.97
C ALA A 89 11.52 5.12 -12.88
N HIS A 90 10.97 4.95 -11.67
CA HIS A 90 9.53 4.99 -11.40
C HIS A 90 9.15 6.19 -10.54
N ASN A 91 9.93 7.27 -10.59
CA ASN A 91 9.78 8.45 -9.75
C ASN A 91 8.33 8.95 -9.80
N ARG A 92 7.65 8.82 -8.66
CA ARG A 92 6.28 9.26 -8.51
C ARG A 92 6.35 10.75 -8.22
N ASN A 93 5.54 11.55 -8.90
CA ASN A 93 5.45 12.98 -8.58
C ASN A 93 5.19 13.12 -7.08
N ASP A 94 6.17 13.66 -6.35
CA ASP A 94 6.07 14.04 -4.93
C ASP A 94 5.02 15.14 -4.80
N SER A 95 3.76 14.74 -4.85
CA SER A 95 2.66 15.58 -4.41
C SER A 95 2.75 15.59 -2.90
N PRO A 96 2.89 16.77 -2.26
CA PRO A 96 2.93 16.84 -0.81
C PRO A 96 1.70 16.13 -0.25
N GLU A 97 1.91 15.30 0.79
CA GLU A 97 0.77 14.72 1.49
C GLU A 97 -0.12 15.89 1.94
N PRO A 98 -1.41 15.93 1.57
CA PRO A 98 -2.28 16.97 2.07
C PRO A 98 -2.32 16.83 3.59
N ASP A 99 -2.00 17.91 4.29
CA ASP A 99 -2.01 18.01 5.74
C ASP A 99 -3.40 17.59 6.24
N TYR A 100 -3.51 16.33 6.69
CA TYR A 100 -4.75 15.75 7.16
C TYR A 100 -4.67 15.63 8.66
N GLU A 101 -5.38 16.54 9.32
CA GLU A 101 -5.60 16.42 10.76
C GLU A 101 -6.48 15.20 11.03
N ILE A 102 -5.91 14.22 11.72
CA ILE A 102 -6.65 13.06 12.20
C ILE A 102 -7.70 13.56 13.20
N PRO A 103 -9.01 13.30 13.00
CA PRO A 103 -10.02 13.76 13.92
C PRO A 103 -9.82 13.15 15.31
N GLU A 104 -10.16 13.89 16.37
CA GLU A 104 -10.13 13.32 17.71
C GLU A 104 -11.15 12.17 17.83
N PRO A 105 -10.80 11.06 18.50
CA PRO A 105 -11.73 9.97 18.78
C PRO A 105 -13.02 10.40 19.49
N PRO A 106 -14.09 9.61 19.42
CA PRO A 106 -14.18 8.28 18.79
C PRO A 106 -14.27 8.32 17.26
N LEU A 107 -13.73 7.30 16.58
CA LEU A 107 -13.63 7.19 15.13
C LEU A 107 -14.19 5.87 14.60
N TYR A 108 -14.79 5.91 13.42
CA TYR A 108 -14.96 4.75 12.56
C TYR A 108 -13.68 4.54 11.76
N ASN A 109 -12.84 3.58 12.17
CA ASN A 109 -11.66 3.20 11.40
C ASN A 109 -12.06 2.20 10.31
N PHE A 110 -11.83 2.57 9.06
CA PHE A 110 -12.12 1.67 7.95
C PHE A 110 -11.04 0.60 7.82
N PRO A 111 -11.42 -0.65 7.49
CA PRO A 111 -10.48 -1.67 7.10
C PRO A 111 -9.85 -1.34 5.74
N ILE A 112 -8.75 -2.03 5.42
CA ILE A 112 -8.25 -2.09 4.06
C ILE A 112 -9.23 -2.93 3.23
N ILE A 113 -9.82 -2.34 2.21
CA ILE A 113 -10.71 -3.01 1.27
C ILE A 113 -9.84 -3.56 0.14
N LYS A 114 -9.74 -4.89 0.06
CA LYS A 114 -8.98 -5.61 -0.96
C LYS A 114 -9.93 -6.36 -1.89
N GLY A 115 -9.72 -6.26 -3.18
CA GLY A 115 -10.39 -7.10 -4.17
C GLY A 115 -9.57 -7.29 -5.43
N LYS A 116 -10.16 -7.94 -6.42
CA LYS A 116 -9.55 -8.19 -7.73
C LYS A 116 -10.55 -7.93 -8.84
N VAL A 117 -10.10 -7.38 -9.95
CA VAL A 117 -10.88 -7.25 -11.19
C VAL A 117 -10.34 -8.20 -12.24
N ILE A 118 -11.21 -9.04 -12.78
CA ILE A 118 -10.87 -10.06 -13.78
C ILE A 118 -11.85 -10.06 -14.94
N ASP A 119 -11.39 -10.50 -16.10
CA ASP A 119 -12.22 -10.71 -17.27
C ASP A 119 -13.15 -11.91 -17.03
N GLY A 120 -14.45 -11.72 -17.28
CA GLY A 120 -15.50 -12.70 -17.01
C GLY A 120 -15.43 -13.97 -17.85
N LYS A 121 -14.69 -13.95 -18.97
CA LYS A 121 -14.61 -15.05 -19.92
C LYS A 121 -13.27 -15.79 -19.83
N THR A 122 -12.18 -15.04 -19.75
CA THR A 122 -10.82 -15.57 -19.75
C THR A 122 -10.27 -15.76 -18.34
N PHE A 123 -10.89 -15.15 -17.33
CA PHE A 123 -10.39 -15.06 -15.95
C PHE A 123 -9.02 -14.38 -15.83
N ALA A 124 -8.56 -13.72 -16.90
CA ALA A 124 -7.33 -12.94 -16.89
C ALA A 124 -7.53 -11.65 -16.06
N PRO A 125 -6.49 -11.18 -15.36
CA PRO A 125 -6.54 -9.87 -14.72
C PRO A 125 -6.86 -8.73 -15.68
N ILE A 126 -7.67 -7.78 -15.23
CA ILE A 126 -7.90 -6.53 -15.97
C ILE A 126 -6.80 -5.54 -15.59
N THR A 127 -6.13 -4.98 -16.60
CA THR A 127 -5.07 -3.98 -16.45
C THR A 127 -5.30 -2.80 -17.41
N GLY A 128 -4.50 -1.72 -17.28
CA GLY A 128 -4.57 -0.54 -18.15
C GLY A 128 -5.79 0.36 -17.91
N THR A 129 -6.45 0.21 -16.77
CA THR A 129 -7.61 1.02 -16.34
C THR A 129 -7.51 1.33 -14.85
N SER A 130 -8.54 1.95 -14.27
CA SER A 130 -8.61 2.23 -12.83
C SER A 130 -9.99 1.90 -12.26
N ILE A 131 -10.00 1.46 -11.01
CA ILE A 131 -11.21 1.29 -10.21
C ILE A 131 -11.32 2.43 -9.20
N SER A 132 -12.53 2.91 -8.93
CA SER A 132 -12.79 3.99 -7.97
C SER A 132 -13.61 3.47 -6.79
N LEU A 133 -13.30 3.94 -5.58
CA LEU A 133 -14.16 3.75 -4.41
C LEU A 133 -14.93 5.04 -4.11
N LYS A 134 -16.25 4.96 -4.04
CA LYS A 134 -17.12 6.09 -3.74
C LYS A 134 -17.98 5.85 -2.51
N MET A 135 -18.33 6.93 -1.84
CA MET A 135 -19.34 6.97 -0.78
C MET A 135 -20.24 8.16 -1.09
N ASP A 136 -21.55 7.95 -1.10
CA ASP A 136 -22.54 8.98 -1.47
C ASP A 136 -22.26 9.65 -2.84
N GLY A 137 -21.74 8.88 -3.79
CA GLY A 137 -21.40 9.34 -5.14
C GLY A 137 -20.09 10.12 -5.29
N VAL A 138 -19.37 10.38 -4.18
CA VAL A 138 -18.10 11.12 -4.16
C VAL A 138 -16.92 10.17 -3.91
N LEU A 139 -15.75 10.45 -4.48
CA LEU A 139 -14.53 9.67 -4.22
C LEU A 139 -14.18 9.70 -2.74
N VAL A 140 -13.94 8.51 -2.18
CA VAL A 140 -13.54 8.38 -0.78
C VAL A 140 -12.10 8.83 -0.61
N PRO A 141 -11.79 9.73 0.34
CA PRO A 141 -10.42 10.09 0.65
C PRO A 141 -9.70 8.92 1.34
N MET A 142 -8.43 8.72 1.00
CA MET A 142 -7.64 7.58 1.47
C MET A 142 -6.75 7.92 2.68
N HIS A 143 -6.46 6.91 3.49
CA HIS A 143 -5.73 6.96 4.76
C HIS A 143 -4.42 7.74 4.66
N ALA A 144 -3.66 7.55 3.58
CA ALA A 144 -2.46 8.31 3.28
C ALA A 144 -2.40 8.65 1.78
N SER A 145 -1.55 9.61 1.40
CA SER A 145 -1.43 10.07 0.00
C SER A 145 -1.01 8.95 -0.97
N ARG A 146 -0.24 7.98 -0.45
CA ARG A 146 0.26 6.81 -1.17
C ARG A 146 -0.84 5.83 -1.59
N TRP A 147 -2.03 5.96 -1.02
CA TRP A 147 -3.21 5.19 -1.41
C TRP A 147 -4.03 6.02 -2.40
N SER A 148 -3.97 5.65 -3.68
CA SER A 148 -4.67 6.38 -4.73
C SER A 148 -6.14 5.94 -4.84
N ASN A 149 -7.03 6.91 -5.01
CA ASN A 149 -8.40 6.69 -5.42
C ASN A 149 -8.77 7.73 -6.49
N PRO A 150 -8.96 7.35 -7.77
CA PRO A 150 -9.01 5.98 -8.31
C PRO A 150 -7.70 5.18 -8.16
N SER A 151 -7.82 3.87 -7.96
CA SER A 151 -6.71 2.93 -7.87
C SER A 151 -6.39 2.37 -9.28
N PRO A 152 -5.15 2.54 -9.78
CA PRO A 152 -4.77 2.02 -11.08
C PRO A 152 -4.61 0.49 -11.04
N LEU A 153 -5.13 -0.18 -12.06
CA LEU A 153 -4.93 -1.61 -12.29
C LEU A 153 -3.79 -1.77 -13.30
N VAL A 154 -2.58 -1.99 -12.80
CA VAL A 154 -1.36 -2.16 -13.61
C VAL A 154 -0.99 -3.65 -13.67
N GLU A 155 -0.12 -4.02 -14.61
CA GLU A 155 0.25 -5.43 -14.81
C GLU A 155 0.84 -6.06 -13.54
N GLU A 156 1.63 -5.29 -12.80
CA GLU A 156 2.31 -5.72 -11.58
C GLU A 156 1.37 -6.04 -10.42
N THR A 157 0.14 -5.50 -10.43
CA THR A 157 -0.86 -5.83 -9.39
C THR A 157 -1.74 -7.01 -9.77
N GLU A 158 -1.61 -7.57 -10.98
CA GLU A 158 -2.42 -8.70 -11.45
C GLU A 158 -3.92 -8.50 -11.19
N GLY A 159 -4.40 -7.27 -11.43
CA GLY A 159 -5.79 -6.87 -11.26
C GLY A 159 -6.24 -6.69 -9.80
N ASP A 160 -5.35 -6.86 -8.82
CA ASP A 160 -5.63 -6.52 -7.42
C ASP A 160 -5.79 -5.00 -7.26
N PHE A 161 -6.77 -4.62 -6.45
CA PHE A 161 -6.93 -3.26 -5.95
C PHE A 161 -6.98 -3.24 -4.43
N LEU A 162 -6.58 -2.11 -3.88
CA LEU A 162 -6.48 -1.85 -2.46
C LEU A 162 -6.95 -0.43 -2.19
N PHE A 163 -7.95 -0.30 -1.32
CA PHE A 163 -8.38 1.00 -0.79
C PHE A 163 -8.26 0.98 0.72
N TRP A 164 -7.74 2.04 1.30
CA TRP A 164 -7.79 2.24 2.74
C TRP A 164 -8.45 3.59 3.00
N PRO A 165 -9.77 3.63 3.19
CA PRO A 165 -10.48 4.89 3.47
C PRO A 165 -9.96 5.59 4.73
N ARG A 166 -10.03 6.92 4.76
CA ARG A 166 -9.79 7.69 5.99
C ARG A 166 -10.84 7.39 7.06
N SER A 167 -10.41 7.40 8.31
CA SER A 167 -11.33 7.30 9.46
C SER A 167 -12.28 8.49 9.52
N VAL A 168 -13.52 8.22 9.95
CA VAL A 168 -14.57 9.24 10.08
C VAL A 168 -14.94 9.40 11.55
N LYS A 169 -15.13 10.64 12.02
CA LYS A 169 -15.53 10.90 13.40
C LYS A 169 -16.90 10.28 13.73
N ALA A 170 -16.98 9.60 14.86
CA ALA A 170 -18.20 9.05 15.42
C ALA A 170 -18.82 10.03 16.45
N GLY A 171 -20.12 9.87 16.71
CA GLY A 171 -20.81 10.66 17.73
C GLY A 171 -20.49 10.17 19.14
N SER A 172 -20.35 8.86 19.31
CA SER A 172 -20.00 8.23 20.59
C SER A 172 -19.19 6.94 20.41
N ALA A 173 -18.45 6.53 21.44
CA ALA A 173 -17.70 5.27 21.43
C ALA A 173 -18.67 4.07 21.43
N ALA A 174 -18.28 2.98 20.76
CA ALA A 174 -19.11 1.78 20.55
C ALA A 174 -20.45 2.02 19.80
N GLU A 175 -20.61 3.19 19.17
CA GLU A 175 -21.69 3.43 18.22
C GLU A 175 -21.47 2.56 16.98
N LYS A 176 -22.51 1.84 16.54
CA LYS A 176 -22.48 1.06 15.30
C LYS A 176 -23.04 1.86 14.14
N LYS A 177 -22.34 1.84 13.00
CA LYS A 177 -22.81 2.48 11.78
C LYS A 177 -22.50 1.63 10.55
N SER A 178 -23.48 1.54 9.65
CA SER A 178 -23.31 0.93 8.34
C SER A 178 -22.87 1.98 7.33
N PHE A 179 -21.83 1.66 6.57
CA PHE A 179 -21.31 2.46 5.47
C PHE A 179 -21.53 1.69 4.16
N SER A 180 -22.21 2.32 3.20
CA SER A 180 -22.38 1.75 1.86
C SER A 180 -21.38 2.42 0.92
N LEU A 181 -20.42 1.63 0.47
CA LEU A 181 -19.37 2.04 -0.44
C LEU A 181 -19.66 1.47 -1.82
N GLN A 182 -19.25 2.18 -2.85
CA GLN A 182 -19.50 1.80 -4.22
C GLN A 182 -18.18 1.74 -4.98
N LEU A 183 -17.84 0.55 -5.46
CA LEU A 183 -16.77 0.34 -6.41
C LEU A 183 -17.30 0.61 -7.82
N GLU A 184 -16.66 1.53 -8.54
CA GLU A 184 -16.99 1.88 -9.92
C GLU A 184 -15.78 1.67 -10.83
N LEU A 185 -16.00 0.98 -11.96
CA LEU A 185 -15.00 0.83 -13.01
C LEU A 185 -15.66 0.99 -14.37
N ALA A 186 -15.01 1.74 -15.25
CA ALA A 186 -15.33 1.82 -16.66
C ALA A 186 -14.05 1.56 -17.46
N ALA A 187 -14.03 0.47 -18.21
CA ALA A 187 -12.93 0.13 -19.10
C ALA A 187 -13.42 0.12 -20.55
N GLU A 188 -12.51 0.41 -21.48
CA GLU A 188 -12.78 0.28 -22.91
C GLU A 188 -13.11 -1.19 -23.24
N GLY A 189 -14.09 -1.43 -24.12
CA GLY A 189 -14.55 -2.78 -24.46
C GLY A 189 -15.47 -3.46 -23.44
N TYR A 190 -15.52 -3.03 -22.17
CA TYR A 190 -16.30 -3.68 -21.11
C TYR A 190 -17.53 -2.90 -20.67
N LYS A 191 -18.60 -3.60 -20.25
CA LYS A 191 -19.74 -2.96 -19.58
C LYS A 191 -19.28 -2.28 -18.29
N PRO A 192 -19.69 -1.03 -18.00
CA PRO A 192 -19.31 -0.39 -16.75
C PRO A 192 -19.90 -1.15 -15.57
N VAL A 193 -19.11 -1.32 -14.51
CA VAL A 193 -19.52 -2.05 -13.31
C VAL A 193 -19.69 -1.10 -12.14
N LYS A 194 -20.76 -1.33 -11.39
CA LYS A 194 -21.03 -0.74 -10.07
C LYS A 194 -21.24 -1.88 -9.08
N HIS A 195 -20.37 -1.99 -8.09
CA HIS A 195 -20.46 -3.02 -7.06
C HIS A 195 -20.55 -2.34 -5.69
N PHE A 196 -21.54 -2.72 -4.88
CA PHE A 196 -21.75 -2.13 -3.56
C PHE A 196 -21.15 -3.02 -2.48
N VAL A 197 -20.40 -2.40 -1.57
CA VAL A 197 -19.80 -3.01 -0.39
C VAL A 197 -20.39 -2.34 0.84
N ASN A 198 -21.03 -3.13 1.71
CA ASN A 198 -21.54 -2.62 2.97
C ASN A 198 -20.60 -3.02 4.10
N LEU A 199 -20.16 -2.05 4.88
CA LEU A 199 -19.33 -2.24 6.06
C LEU A 199 -20.12 -1.83 7.30
N GLU A 200 -20.17 -2.72 8.29
CA GLU A 200 -20.66 -2.39 9.63
C GLU A 200 -19.46 -2.13 10.52
N LEU A 201 -19.33 -0.90 11.03
CA LEU A 201 -18.20 -0.50 11.85
C LEU A 201 -18.68 -0.07 13.24
N ASP A 202 -17.91 -0.48 14.25
CA ASP A 202 -17.98 0.02 15.61
C ASP A 202 -17.07 1.24 15.76
N ALA A 203 -17.53 2.26 16.47
CA ALA A 203 -16.70 3.41 16.81
C ALA A 203 -15.63 3.03 17.85
N GLU A 204 -14.37 3.23 17.50
CA GLU A 204 -13.20 2.99 18.35
C GLU A 204 -12.76 4.31 19.02
N ASP A 205 -12.24 4.22 20.24
CA ASP A 205 -11.75 5.36 21.05
C ASP A 205 -10.31 5.79 20.68
N GLN A 206 -9.78 5.24 19.59
CA GLN A 206 -8.45 5.52 19.08
C GLN A 206 -8.44 5.52 17.55
N PHE A 207 -7.47 6.24 17.00
CA PHE A 207 -7.12 6.13 15.60
C PHE A 207 -6.31 4.86 15.35
N VAL A 208 -6.64 4.14 14.28
CA VAL A 208 -5.93 2.92 13.91
C VAL A 208 -5.26 3.07 12.55
N SER A 209 -3.93 3.02 12.55
CA SER A 209 -3.07 3.01 11.36
C SER A 209 -2.25 1.72 11.31
N SER A 210 -2.94 0.57 11.32
CA SER A 210 -2.33 -0.75 11.25
C SER A 210 -2.76 -1.49 9.98
N THR A 211 -1.81 -2.10 9.28
CA THR A 211 -2.05 -2.93 8.08
C THR A 211 -2.20 -4.42 8.43
N GLU A 212 -2.62 -4.74 9.66
CA GLU A 212 -2.83 -6.11 10.10
C GLU A 212 -3.82 -6.87 9.21
N VAL A 213 -3.56 -8.16 9.01
CA VAL A 213 -4.37 -9.03 8.14
C VAL A 213 -5.83 -9.15 8.61
N ASN A 214 -6.07 -9.07 9.91
CA ASN A 214 -7.43 -9.11 10.50
C ASN A 214 -8.25 -7.84 10.20
N ARG A 215 -7.63 -6.76 9.73
CA ARG A 215 -8.26 -5.50 9.32
C ARG A 215 -8.38 -5.37 7.81
N ILE A 216 -8.30 -6.49 7.08
CA ILE A 216 -8.55 -6.54 5.63
C ILE A 216 -9.97 -7.04 5.38
N PHE A 217 -10.78 -6.20 4.75
CA PHE A 217 -12.07 -6.59 4.20
C PHE A 217 -11.89 -7.07 2.75
N LYS A 218 -12.21 -8.33 2.49
CA LYS A 218 -12.09 -8.93 1.15
C LYS A 218 -13.40 -8.80 0.39
N VAL A 219 -13.30 -8.26 -0.82
CA VAL A 219 -14.38 -8.21 -1.80
C VAL A 219 -14.24 -9.42 -2.74
N GLU A 220 -15.36 -10.05 -3.08
CA GLU A 220 -15.38 -11.09 -4.12
C GLU A 220 -14.86 -10.54 -5.46
N PRO A 221 -14.27 -11.40 -6.31
CA PRO A 221 -13.76 -10.95 -7.61
C PRO A 221 -14.84 -10.23 -8.43
N ILE A 222 -14.47 -9.08 -8.97
CA ILE A 222 -15.32 -8.30 -9.87
C ILE A 222 -15.03 -8.76 -11.29
N TYR A 223 -16.04 -9.34 -11.92
CA TYR A 223 -15.96 -9.81 -13.30
C TYR A 223 -16.39 -8.71 -14.27
N LEU A 224 -15.58 -8.44 -15.29
CA LEU A 224 -15.94 -7.57 -16.41
C LEU A 224 -16.37 -8.40 -17.62
N PHE A 225 -17.49 -8.01 -18.23
CA PHE A 225 -18.02 -8.64 -19.43
C PHE A 225 -18.01 -7.66 -20.60
N ASP A 226 -17.80 -8.18 -21.82
CA ASP A 226 -17.73 -7.38 -23.04
C ASP A 226 -19.06 -6.62 -23.25
N LYS A 227 -18.98 -5.37 -23.72
CA LYS A 227 -20.17 -4.58 -24.08
C LYS A 227 -21.05 -5.27 -25.11
N ASN A 228 -20.45 -6.04 -26.00
CA ASN A 228 -21.12 -6.70 -27.12
C ASN A 228 -21.69 -8.07 -26.75
N GLU A 229 -21.41 -8.58 -25.55
CA GLU A 229 -22.04 -9.84 -25.10
C GLU A 229 -23.53 -9.61 -24.83
N PRO A 230 -24.42 -10.44 -25.42
CA PRO A 230 -25.84 -10.37 -25.14
C PRO A 230 -26.07 -10.58 -23.64
N GLU A 231 -26.93 -9.78 -23.03
CA GLU A 231 -27.32 -10.01 -21.64
C GLU A 231 -27.97 -11.39 -21.55
N GLU A 232 -27.31 -12.34 -20.88
CA GLU A 232 -27.98 -13.58 -20.50
C GLU A 232 -29.12 -13.22 -19.55
N ILE A 233 -30.35 -13.41 -20.05
CA ILE A 233 -31.56 -13.33 -19.25
C ILE A 233 -31.48 -14.46 -18.24
N ILE A 234 -31.01 -14.19 -17.02
CA ILE A 234 -31.10 -15.14 -15.92
C ILE A 234 -32.61 -15.37 -15.67
N PRO A 235 -33.13 -16.60 -15.84
CA PRO A 235 -34.52 -16.88 -15.50
C PRO A 235 -34.72 -16.68 -14.00
N LYS A 236 -35.83 -16.02 -13.64
CA LYS A 236 -36.27 -15.76 -12.27
C LYS A 236 -36.34 -17.00 -11.39
#